data_AF-A0A4V5UZF2-F1
#
_entry.id   AF-A0A4V5UZF2-F1
#
_cell.length_a   1.000
_cell.length_b   1.000
_cell.length_c   1.000
_cell.angle_alpha   90.00
_cell.angle_beta   90.00
_cell.angle_gamma   90.00
#
_symmetry.space_group_name_H-M   'P 1'
#
loop_
_entity.id
_entity.type
_entity.pdbx_description
1 polymer ?
#
loop_
_entity_poly.entity_id
_entity_poly.type
_entity_poly.pdbx_seq_one_letter_code
_entity_poly.pdbx_strand_id
1 'polypeptide(L)'
;MSRLSPRPRIVALDVIRGFALCGILVANVRPIATTVGLLPPDGAPPTTADLWLGLLVDHRFFPIFSLLFGMGFWLLYESAGSRVVLVRRLLALLALGLAHRLLWDGDILTIYAAAGLVVLLPSTWLPRRVVAVLSAVALGLALFLGGGILVVPGLFLLGSALVRYGVADRLDSSAWVPAIVGGVALVPAVVLGLLQTSDVQLFTAAGLATAVVYVCLFLVLLRSPLRGFLYALFAPLGRMALTDYLTATLLVLALRPLVGGTAESWSTGTVLGIAAAILAVQWVWSTLWLRRFRQGPVEYVWRLATYPKRTRRGEDQV
;
A
#
# COMPACT_ATOMS: atom_id res chain seq x y z
N MET A 1 -19.67 -0.25 31.60
CA MET A 1 -18.60 -0.43 30.58
C MET A 1 -19.26 -0.96 29.31
N SER A 2 -19.54 -0.08 28.35
CA SER A 2 -20.14 -0.47 27.07
C SER A 2 -19.14 -1.33 26.29
N ARG A 3 -19.49 -2.60 26.05
CA ARG A 3 -18.78 -3.43 25.07
C ARG A 3 -18.97 -2.73 23.71
N LEU A 4 -17.94 -2.07 23.21
CA LEU A 4 -17.95 -1.50 21.87
C LEU A 4 -18.19 -2.65 20.90
N SER A 5 -19.33 -2.64 20.22
CA SER A 5 -19.62 -3.55 19.12
C SER A 5 -18.43 -3.55 18.14
N PRO A 6 -18.00 -4.71 17.60
CA PRO A 6 -16.91 -4.75 16.64
C PRO A 6 -17.22 -3.78 15.49
N ARG A 7 -16.34 -2.78 15.24
CA ARG A 7 -16.54 -1.85 14.13
C ARG A 7 -16.69 -2.67 12.83
N PRO A 8 -17.70 -2.37 11.99
CA PRO A 8 -17.86 -3.05 10.72
C PRO A 8 -16.59 -2.84 9.88
N ARG A 9 -16.17 -3.92 9.20
CA ARG A 9 -14.98 -3.92 8.35
C ARG A 9 -15.16 -2.88 7.24
N ILE A 10 -14.21 -1.95 7.13
CA ILE A 10 -14.28 -0.87 6.14
C ILE A 10 -13.93 -1.43 4.76
N VAL A 11 -14.96 -1.76 3.99
CA VAL A 11 -14.86 -2.38 2.66
C VAL A 11 -13.99 -1.55 1.72
N ALA A 12 -14.10 -0.22 1.77
CA ALA A 12 -13.32 0.68 0.93
C ALA A 12 -11.80 0.50 1.15
N LEU A 13 -11.35 0.27 2.39
CA LEU A 13 -9.92 0.09 2.67
C LEU A 13 -9.36 -1.18 2.02
N ASP A 14 -10.15 -2.26 1.97
CA ASP A 14 -9.73 -3.50 1.32
C ASP A 14 -9.68 -3.34 -0.20
N VAL A 15 -10.67 -2.69 -0.82
CA VAL A 15 -10.65 -2.40 -2.26
C VAL A 15 -9.47 -1.53 -2.65
N ILE A 16 -9.24 -0.43 -1.93
CA ILE A 16 -8.14 0.50 -2.23
C ILE A 16 -6.78 -0.19 -2.02
N ARG A 17 -6.63 -1.04 -0.99
CA ARG A 17 -5.42 -1.87 -0.81
C ARG A 17 -5.19 -2.79 -2.01
N GLY A 18 -6.24 -3.49 -2.47
CA GLY A 18 -6.15 -4.41 -3.61
C GLY A 18 -5.80 -3.70 -4.91
N PHE A 19 -6.41 -2.55 -5.17
CA PHE A 19 -6.06 -1.70 -6.32
C PHE A 19 -4.60 -1.23 -6.24
N ALA A 20 -4.17 -0.74 -5.09
CA ALA A 20 -2.79 -0.32 -4.92
C ALA A 20 -1.79 -1.47 -5.10
N LEU A 21 -2.17 -2.69 -4.72
CA LEU A 21 -1.31 -3.87 -4.86
C LEU A 21 -1.07 -4.22 -6.32
N CYS A 22 -2.10 -4.11 -7.16
CA CYS A 22 -1.99 -4.29 -8.60
C CYS A 22 -0.95 -3.33 -9.19
N GLY A 23 -1.05 -2.05 -8.82
CA GLY A 23 -0.11 -1.03 -9.26
C GLY A 23 1.32 -1.24 -8.75
N ILE A 24 1.49 -1.64 -7.48
CA ILE A 24 2.80 -1.98 -6.93
C ILE A 24 3.43 -3.13 -7.70
N LEU A 25 2.68 -4.18 -8.03
CA LEU A 25 3.23 -5.30 -8.79
C LEU A 25 3.74 -4.85 -10.16
N VAL A 26 2.93 -4.09 -10.92
CA VAL A 26 3.35 -3.57 -12.23
C VAL A 26 4.67 -2.78 -12.12
N ALA A 27 4.79 -1.91 -11.12
CA ALA A 27 6.00 -1.12 -10.89
C ALA A 27 7.23 -1.98 -10.50
N ASN A 28 7.02 -3.18 -9.95
CA ASN A 28 8.09 -3.99 -9.36
C ASN A 28 8.44 -5.26 -10.16
N VAL A 29 7.69 -5.64 -11.20
CA VAL A 29 8.03 -6.80 -12.05
C VAL A 29 9.46 -6.71 -12.58
N ARG A 30 9.85 -5.57 -13.17
CA ARG A 30 11.22 -5.39 -13.70
C ARG A 30 12.26 -5.34 -12.57
N PRO A 31 12.15 -4.46 -11.54
CA PRO A 31 13.11 -4.42 -10.43
C PRO A 31 13.32 -5.74 -9.68
N ILE A 32 12.27 -6.56 -9.52
CA ILE A 32 12.38 -7.87 -8.88
C ILE A 32 13.13 -8.86 -9.78
N ALA A 33 12.88 -8.83 -11.09
CA ALA A 33 13.52 -9.75 -12.02
C ALA A 33 15.00 -9.42 -12.29
N THR A 34 15.47 -8.20 -11.98
CA THR A 34 16.85 -7.73 -12.19
C THR A 34 17.81 -7.96 -11.02
N THR A 35 17.48 -8.80 -10.02
CA THR A 35 18.23 -9.01 -8.75
C THR A 35 19.71 -9.47 -8.86
N VAL A 36 20.31 -9.46 -10.05
CA VAL A 36 21.78 -9.49 -10.24
C VAL A 36 22.10 -8.38 -11.24
N GLY A 37 22.71 -7.30 -10.75
CA GLY A 37 23.07 -6.16 -11.59
C GLY A 37 24.16 -6.51 -12.62
N LEU A 38 24.06 -5.90 -13.80
CA LEU A 38 25.18 -5.29 -14.53
C LEU A 38 24.63 -4.59 -15.78
N LEU A 39 24.75 -3.27 -15.75
CA LEU A 39 24.63 -2.30 -16.85
C LEU A 39 23.23 -2.13 -17.47
N PRO A 40 22.67 -0.90 -17.48
CA PRO A 40 21.46 -0.63 -18.25
C PRO A 40 21.72 -0.92 -19.74
N PRO A 41 20.89 -1.74 -20.43
CA PRO A 41 20.97 -1.87 -21.87
C PRO A 41 20.40 -0.59 -22.48
N ASP A 42 21.33 0.14 -23.08
CA ASP A 42 21.20 1.11 -24.16
C ASP A 42 20.35 2.35 -23.90
N GLY A 43 20.92 3.51 -24.22
CA GLY A 43 20.27 4.83 -24.24
C GLY A 43 19.18 4.96 -25.31
N ALA A 44 18.37 3.93 -25.51
CA ALA A 44 17.17 3.97 -26.30
C ALA A 44 16.18 4.94 -25.63
N PRO A 45 15.60 5.88 -26.40
CA PRO A 45 14.62 6.80 -25.86
C PRO A 45 13.40 6.01 -25.33
N PRO A 46 12.79 6.45 -24.21
CA PRO A 46 11.66 5.76 -23.61
C PRO A 46 10.51 5.63 -24.61
N THR A 47 9.88 4.45 -24.67
CA THR A 47 8.72 4.25 -25.53
C THR A 47 7.50 5.01 -24.97
N THR A 48 6.47 5.22 -25.79
CA THR A 48 5.21 5.82 -25.30
C THR A 48 4.61 5.03 -24.14
N ALA A 49 4.73 3.70 -24.15
CA ALA A 49 4.26 2.85 -23.07
C ALA A 49 5.07 3.06 -21.78
N ASP A 50 6.39 3.27 -21.87
CA ASP A 50 7.23 3.59 -20.71
C ASP A 50 6.86 4.95 -20.12
N LEU A 51 6.54 5.93 -20.97
CA LEU A 51 6.03 7.23 -20.52
C LEU A 51 4.69 7.08 -19.78
N TRP A 52 3.76 6.26 -20.28
CA TRP A 52 2.50 5.99 -19.58
C TRP A 52 2.70 5.30 -18.23
N LEU A 53 3.64 4.36 -18.12
CA LEU A 53 3.99 3.73 -16.85
C LEU A 53 4.60 4.73 -15.86
N GLY A 54 5.53 5.57 -16.31
CA GLY A 54 6.12 6.62 -15.46
C GLY A 54 5.08 7.65 -14.99
N LEU A 55 4.08 7.93 -15.82
CA LEU A 55 2.98 8.82 -15.47
C LEU A 55 2.02 8.18 -14.46
N LEU A 56 1.51 6.98 -14.74
CA LEU A 56 0.34 6.42 -14.05
C LEU A 56 0.70 5.45 -12.93
N VAL A 57 1.89 4.85 -12.96
CA VAL A 57 2.24 3.70 -12.13
C VAL A 57 3.41 3.99 -11.21
N ASP A 58 4.53 4.46 -11.75
CA ASP A 58 5.75 4.58 -10.98
C ASP A 58 5.60 5.58 -9.85
N HIS A 59 5.94 5.13 -8.63
CA HIS A 59 5.84 5.90 -7.39
C HIS A 59 4.43 6.45 -7.04
N ARG A 60 3.37 6.03 -7.74
CA ARG A 60 1.99 6.49 -7.49
C ARG A 60 1.25 5.64 -6.44
N PHE A 61 1.65 4.38 -6.26
CA PHE A 61 0.90 3.40 -5.45
C PHE A 61 1.44 3.18 -4.04
N PHE A 62 2.77 3.31 -3.82
CA PHE A 62 3.32 3.20 -2.47
C PHE A 62 2.81 4.29 -1.49
N PRO A 63 2.45 5.52 -1.92
CA PRO A 63 1.88 6.50 -1.00
C PRO A 63 0.50 6.07 -0.47
N ILE A 64 -0.30 5.42 -1.32
CA ILE A 64 -1.60 4.85 -0.93
C ILE A 64 -1.36 3.82 0.17
N PHE A 65 -0.51 2.82 -0.06
CA PHE A 65 -0.18 1.82 0.96
C PHE A 65 0.36 2.43 2.25
N SER A 66 1.19 3.46 2.15
CA SER A 66 1.76 4.13 3.31
C SER A 66 0.69 4.79 4.17
N LEU A 67 -0.24 5.50 3.52
CA LEU A 67 -1.38 6.13 4.18
C LEU A 67 -2.29 5.08 4.83
N LEU A 68 -2.62 4.00 4.10
CA LEU A 68 -3.47 2.91 4.59
C LEU A 68 -2.82 2.17 5.77
N PHE A 69 -1.49 2.03 5.78
CA PHE A 69 -0.75 1.44 6.89
C PHE A 69 -0.88 2.30 8.16
N GLY A 70 -0.70 3.63 8.04
CA GLY A 70 -0.92 4.58 9.14
C GLY A 70 -2.33 4.53 9.72
N MET A 71 -3.36 4.49 8.85
CA MET A 71 -4.75 4.33 9.28
C MET A 71 -4.98 3.00 9.99
N GLY A 72 -4.51 1.89 9.41
CA GLY A 72 -4.65 0.55 9.97
C GLY A 72 -3.89 0.34 11.28
N PHE A 73 -2.81 1.10 11.50
CA PHE A 73 -2.09 1.13 12.77
C PHE A 73 -2.92 1.79 13.88
N TRP A 74 -3.49 2.97 13.61
CA TRP A 74 -4.31 3.68 14.61
C TRP A 74 -5.60 2.93 14.93
N LEU A 75 -6.29 2.37 13.92
CA LEU A 75 -7.46 1.52 14.13
C LEU A 75 -7.16 0.27 14.97
N LEU A 76 -5.96 -0.29 14.83
CA LEU A 76 -5.52 -1.39 15.70
C LEU A 76 -5.28 -0.91 17.13
N TYR A 77 -4.68 0.27 17.31
CA TYR A 77 -4.47 0.82 18.64
C TYR A 77 -5.81 1.09 19.36
N GLU A 78 -6.81 1.65 18.66
CA GLU A 78 -8.15 1.88 19.21
C GLU A 78 -8.85 0.57 19.60
N SER A 79 -8.69 -0.50 18.82
CA SER A 79 -9.33 -1.79 19.08
C SER A 79 -8.61 -2.63 20.14
N ALA A 80 -7.28 -2.62 20.16
CA ALA A 80 -6.48 -3.43 21.08
C ALA A 80 -6.17 -2.73 22.41
N GLY A 81 -6.15 -1.39 22.44
CA GLY A 81 -5.79 -0.59 23.61
C GLY A 81 -4.36 -0.79 24.13
N SER A 82 -3.51 -1.52 23.40
CA SER A 82 -2.20 -1.96 23.89
C SER A 82 -1.09 -1.67 22.88
N ARG A 83 -0.09 -0.90 23.32
CA ARG A 83 1.12 -0.62 22.53
C ARG A 83 2.00 -1.86 22.33
N VAL A 84 1.94 -2.83 23.25
CA VAL A 84 2.67 -4.10 23.13
C VAL A 84 2.19 -4.87 21.89
N VAL A 85 0.89 -4.85 21.61
CA VAL A 85 0.33 -5.45 20.39
C VAL A 85 0.89 -4.77 19.15
N LEU A 86 1.01 -3.44 19.15
CA LEU A 86 1.60 -2.67 18.05
C LEU A 86 3.07 -3.01 17.84
N VAL A 87 3.86 -3.08 18.92
CA VAL A 87 5.28 -3.45 18.87
C VAL A 87 5.43 -4.86 18.30
N ARG A 88 4.69 -5.85 18.82
CA ARG A 88 4.73 -7.22 18.29
C ARG A 88 4.36 -7.29 16.82
N ARG A 89 3.33 -6.56 16.41
CA ARG A 89 2.90 -6.49 15.00
C ARG A 89 4.00 -5.94 14.10
N LEU A 90 4.67 -4.86 14.53
CA LEU A 90 5.76 -4.24 13.78
C LEU A 90 7.02 -5.11 13.78
N LEU A 91 7.37 -5.77 14.89
CA LEU A 91 8.51 -6.69 14.95
C LEU A 91 8.28 -7.95 14.10
N ALA A 92 7.07 -8.50 14.10
CA ALA A 92 6.71 -9.61 13.22
C ALA A 92 6.78 -9.19 11.74
N LEU A 93 6.34 -7.97 11.41
CA LEU A 93 6.45 -7.42 10.06
C LEU A 93 7.93 -7.18 9.67
N LEU A 94 8.75 -6.70 10.61
CA LEU A 94 10.18 -6.51 10.42
C LEU A 94 10.88 -7.85 10.13
N ALA A 95 10.57 -8.89 10.89
CA ALA A 95 11.13 -10.22 10.67
C ALA A 95 10.73 -10.78 9.29
N LEU A 96 9.47 -10.60 8.88
CA LEU A 96 9.01 -10.96 7.54
C LEU A 96 9.74 -10.17 6.45
N GLY A 97 9.92 -8.86 6.62
CA GLY A 97 10.64 -8.01 5.68
C GLY A 97 12.12 -8.38 5.56
N LEU A 98 12.80 -8.62 6.67
CA LEU A 98 14.19 -9.07 6.69
C LEU A 98 14.37 -10.42 5.99
N ALA A 99 13.44 -11.36 6.20
CA ALA A 99 13.44 -12.63 5.48
C ALA A 99 13.17 -12.44 3.98
N HIS A 100 12.23 -11.57 3.62
CA HIS A 100 11.91 -11.25 2.23
C HIS A 100 13.06 -10.55 1.51
N ARG A 101 13.86 -9.75 2.22
CA ARG A 101 15.04 -9.08 1.66
C ARG A 101 16.10 -10.05 1.16
N LEU A 102 16.13 -11.28 1.66
CA LEU A 102 16.99 -12.35 1.13
C LEU A 102 16.64 -12.73 -0.32
N LEU A 103 15.43 -12.42 -0.77
CA LEU A 103 14.95 -12.67 -2.14
C LEU A 103 15.05 -11.42 -3.02
N TRP A 104 14.85 -10.23 -2.45
CA TRP A 104 14.82 -8.96 -3.18
C TRP A 104 15.15 -7.76 -2.27
N ASP A 105 16.11 -6.93 -2.68
CA ASP A 105 16.59 -5.79 -1.89
C ASP A 105 15.59 -4.62 -1.76
N GLY A 106 14.60 -4.51 -2.65
CA GLY A 106 13.62 -3.42 -2.64
C GLY A 106 12.46 -3.59 -1.66
N ASP A 107 12.59 -4.45 -0.65
CA ASP A 107 11.52 -4.77 0.30
C ASP A 107 10.99 -3.53 1.06
N ILE A 108 9.69 -3.27 0.91
CA ILE A 108 9.01 -2.15 1.57
C ILE A 108 8.63 -2.50 3.03
N LEU A 109 8.51 -3.79 3.36
CA LEU A 109 8.03 -4.24 4.67
C LEU A 109 9.00 -3.86 5.78
N THR A 110 10.29 -4.00 5.54
CA THR A 110 11.36 -3.59 6.46
C THR A 110 11.29 -2.09 6.73
N ILE A 111 11.13 -1.28 5.67
CA ILE A 111 11.02 0.18 5.76
C ILE A 111 9.75 0.57 6.54
N TYR A 112 8.61 -0.08 6.24
CA TYR A 112 7.35 0.19 6.92
C TYR A 112 7.38 -0.23 8.39
N ALA A 113 8.01 -1.35 8.72
CA ALA A 113 8.17 -1.79 10.10
C ALA A 113 9.06 -0.83 10.89
N ALA A 114 10.20 -0.43 10.33
CA ALA A 114 11.11 0.53 10.95
C ALA A 114 10.45 1.91 11.13
N ALA A 115 9.85 2.47 10.07
CA ALA A 115 9.13 3.73 10.14
C ALA A 115 7.95 3.66 11.13
N GLY A 116 7.25 2.52 11.19
CA GLY A 116 6.19 2.30 12.17
C GLY A 116 6.70 2.34 13.61
N LEU A 117 7.85 1.74 13.90
CA LEU A 117 8.47 1.76 15.23
C LEU A 117 8.96 3.16 15.61
N VAL A 118 9.57 3.88 14.68
CA VAL A 118 10.20 5.19 14.95
C VAL A 118 9.18 6.32 14.98
N VAL A 119 8.09 6.24 14.21
CA VAL A 119 7.19 7.37 13.98
C VAL A 119 5.77 7.08 14.49
N LEU A 120 5.18 5.95 14.08
CA LEU A 120 3.81 5.62 14.46
C LEU A 120 3.67 5.25 15.93
N LEU A 121 4.62 4.47 16.48
CA LEU A 121 4.57 4.08 17.88
C LEU A 121 4.70 5.32 18.80
N PRO A 122 5.69 6.22 18.62
CA PRO A 122 5.73 7.53 19.29
C PRO A 122 4.47 8.36 19.15
N SER A 123 3.83 8.35 17.98
CA SER A 123 2.61 9.11 17.74
C SER A 123 1.46 8.74 18.71
N THR A 124 1.48 7.55 19.31
CA THR A 124 0.43 7.10 20.26
C THR A 124 0.44 7.84 21.60
N TRP A 125 1.52 8.54 21.94
CA TRP A 125 1.60 9.40 23.14
C TRP A 125 1.30 10.86 22.84
N LEU A 126 1.23 11.23 21.56
CA LEU A 126 1.07 12.61 21.13
C LEU A 126 -0.40 12.95 20.88
N PRO A 127 -0.84 14.19 21.19
CA PRO A 127 -2.19 14.63 20.87
C PRO A 127 -2.39 14.74 19.35
N ARG A 128 -3.65 14.58 18.90
CA ARG A 128 -4.00 14.57 17.46
C ARG A 128 -3.48 15.78 16.67
N ARG A 129 -3.44 16.97 17.29
CA ARG A 129 -2.92 18.20 16.67
C ARG A 129 -1.43 18.11 16.39
N VAL A 130 -0.64 17.61 17.35
CA VAL A 130 0.80 17.41 17.18
C VAL A 130 1.09 16.38 16.10
N VAL A 131 0.33 15.28 16.05
CA VAL A 131 0.49 14.27 14.98
C VAL A 131 0.21 14.86 13.59
N ALA A 132 -0.81 15.72 13.46
CA ALA A 132 -1.11 16.39 12.19
C ALA A 132 0.01 17.38 11.79
N VAL A 133 0.54 18.15 12.74
CA VAL A 133 1.67 19.07 12.48
C VAL A 133 2.92 18.28 12.09
N LEU A 134 3.27 17.23 12.84
CA LEU A 134 4.41 16.37 12.54
C LEU A 134 4.26 15.69 11.16
N SER A 135 3.05 15.30 10.77
CA SER A 135 2.78 14.79 9.42
C SER A 135 3.12 15.83 8.36
N ALA A 136 2.61 17.07 8.50
CA ALA A 136 2.87 18.15 7.55
C ALA A 136 4.36 18.51 7.47
N VAL A 137 5.03 18.62 8.62
CA VAL A 137 6.47 18.90 8.70
C VAL A 137 7.28 17.77 8.07
N ALA A 138 6.97 16.50 8.38
CA ALA A 138 7.68 15.36 7.81
C ALA A 138 7.50 15.26 6.30
N LEU A 139 6.30 15.55 5.76
CA LEU A 139 6.06 15.58 4.32
C LEU A 139 6.81 16.73 3.65
N GLY A 140 6.77 17.94 4.23
CA GLY A 140 7.51 19.09 3.70
C GLY A 140 9.02 18.86 3.71
N LEU A 141 9.56 18.34 4.81
CA LEU A 141 10.98 18.01 4.92
C LEU A 141 11.37 16.88 3.96
N ALA A 142 10.54 15.85 3.81
CA ALA A 142 10.79 14.79 2.85
C ALA A 142 10.87 15.32 1.42
N LEU A 143 9.93 16.18 1.01
CA LEU A 143 9.96 16.81 -0.32
C LEU A 143 11.19 17.70 -0.50
N PHE A 144 11.57 18.48 0.53
CA PHE A 144 12.75 19.33 0.48
C PHE A 144 14.07 18.53 0.37
N LEU A 145 14.18 17.41 1.09
CA LEU A 145 15.40 16.59 1.13
C LEU A 145 15.56 15.62 -0.05
N GLY A 146 14.58 15.55 -0.97
CA GLY A 146 14.69 14.74 -2.20
C GLY A 146 13.50 13.82 -2.49
N GLY A 147 12.48 13.77 -1.65
CA GLY A 147 11.24 13.03 -1.91
C GLY A 147 11.39 11.50 -1.82
N GLY A 148 10.75 10.79 -2.74
CA GLY A 148 10.77 9.33 -2.83
C GLY A 148 10.28 8.66 -1.54
N ILE A 149 11.05 7.71 -1.02
CA ILE A 149 10.69 6.92 0.17
C ILE A 149 10.65 7.77 1.46
N LEU A 150 11.28 8.94 1.48
CA LEU A 150 11.33 9.80 2.67
C LEU A 150 9.94 10.32 3.08
N VAL A 151 8.95 10.28 2.18
CA VAL A 151 7.57 10.68 2.48
C VAL A 151 6.82 9.68 3.37
N VAL A 152 7.33 8.44 3.51
CA VAL A 152 6.64 7.34 4.22
C VAL A 152 6.31 7.70 5.68
N PRO A 153 7.25 8.19 6.52
CA PRO A 153 6.93 8.70 7.87
C PRO A 153 5.80 9.74 7.89
N GLY A 154 5.83 10.70 6.98
CA GLY A 154 4.84 11.76 6.89
C GLY A 154 3.44 11.23 6.53
N LEU A 155 3.36 10.29 5.58
CA LEU A 155 2.13 9.60 5.17
C LEU A 155 1.58 8.68 6.25
N PHE A 156 2.46 8.00 6.99
CA PHE A 156 2.06 7.18 8.14
C PHE A 156 1.36 8.03 9.20
N LEU A 157 1.98 9.16 9.58
CA LEU A 157 1.38 10.12 10.50
C LEU A 157 0.10 10.71 9.94
N LEU A 158 0.04 11.00 8.63
CA LEU A 158 -1.16 11.49 7.97
C LEU A 158 -2.30 10.50 8.11
N GLY A 159 -2.06 9.22 7.81
CA GLY A 159 -3.06 8.15 7.97
C GLY A 159 -3.55 8.05 9.41
N SER A 160 -2.64 8.05 10.38
CA SER A 160 -2.98 8.06 11.81
C SER A 160 -3.82 9.29 12.19
N ALA A 161 -3.46 10.49 11.70
CA ALA A 161 -4.21 11.72 11.95
C ALA A 161 -5.62 11.68 11.34
N LEU A 162 -5.77 11.22 10.10
CA LEU A 162 -7.08 11.15 9.41
C LEU A 162 -8.10 10.33 10.21
N VAL A 163 -7.67 9.22 10.82
CA VAL A 163 -8.56 8.43 11.69
C VAL A 163 -8.86 9.17 13.00
N ARG A 164 -7.87 9.79 13.66
CA ARG A 164 -8.06 10.57 14.91
C ARG A 164 -9.00 11.76 14.77
N TYR A 165 -9.12 12.32 13.57
CA TYR A 165 -10.02 13.44 13.25
C TYR A 165 -11.39 12.98 12.70
N GLY A 166 -11.62 11.67 12.58
CA GLY A 166 -12.83 11.11 11.98
C GLY A 166 -12.98 11.49 10.50
N VAL A 167 -11.89 11.86 9.81
CA VAL A 167 -11.93 12.20 8.39
C VAL A 167 -12.23 10.94 7.58
N ALA A 168 -11.68 9.78 7.99
CA ALA A 168 -11.96 8.51 7.35
C ALA A 168 -13.47 8.19 7.35
N ASP A 169 -14.16 8.42 8.47
CA ASP A 169 -15.61 8.22 8.57
C ASP A 169 -16.39 9.22 7.71
N ARG A 170 -15.94 10.49 7.63
CA ARG A 170 -16.55 11.50 6.75
C ARG A 170 -16.38 11.21 5.26
N LEU A 171 -15.22 10.70 4.86
CA LEU A 171 -14.96 10.26 3.49
C LEU A 171 -15.80 9.02 3.13
N ASP A 172 -16.18 8.21 4.12
CA ASP A 172 -17.09 7.07 3.97
C ASP A 172 -18.58 7.43 4.10
N SER A 173 -18.94 8.63 4.57
CA SER A 173 -20.33 9.10 4.60
C SER A 173 -20.76 9.99 3.43
N SER A 174 -19.85 10.68 2.73
CA SER A 174 -20.18 11.59 1.62
C SER A 174 -19.39 11.29 0.34
N ALA A 175 -20.05 11.33 -0.82
CA ALA A 175 -19.42 11.24 -2.14
C ALA A 175 -18.79 12.57 -2.59
N TRP A 176 -19.33 13.69 -2.13
CA TRP A 176 -18.90 15.03 -2.56
C TRP A 176 -17.53 15.43 -2.02
N VAL A 177 -17.24 15.09 -0.76
CA VAL A 177 -15.95 15.43 -0.15
C VAL A 177 -14.79 14.77 -0.90
N PRO A 178 -14.79 13.45 -1.16
CA PRO A 178 -13.79 12.83 -2.03
C PRO A 178 -13.76 13.42 -3.43
N ALA A 179 -14.92 13.71 -4.05
CA ALA A 179 -14.97 14.28 -5.41
C ALA A 179 -14.26 15.64 -5.50
N ILE A 180 -14.49 16.54 -4.53
CA ILE A 180 -13.85 17.86 -4.49
C ILE A 180 -12.34 17.71 -4.23
N VAL A 181 -11.96 16.92 -3.23
CA VAL A 181 -10.53 16.71 -2.89
C VAL A 181 -9.78 16.09 -4.07
N GLY A 182 -10.37 15.08 -4.72
CA GLY A 182 -9.83 14.44 -5.92
C GLY A 182 -9.74 15.39 -7.10
N GLY A 183 -10.76 16.22 -7.33
CA GLY A 183 -10.77 17.24 -8.39
C GLY A 183 -9.68 18.30 -8.21
N VAL A 184 -9.49 18.79 -6.98
CA VAL A 184 -8.41 19.73 -6.65
C VAL A 184 -7.04 19.08 -6.82
N ALA A 185 -6.87 17.82 -6.40
CA ALA A 185 -5.61 17.09 -6.56
C ALA A 185 -5.31 16.69 -8.02
N LEU A 186 -6.32 16.65 -8.89
CA LEU A 186 -6.18 16.28 -10.30
C LEU A 186 -5.31 17.29 -11.06
N VAL A 187 -5.48 18.59 -10.77
CA VAL A 187 -4.71 19.65 -11.44
C VAL A 187 -3.20 19.48 -11.24
N PRO A 188 -2.66 19.46 -10.00
CA PRO A 188 -1.23 19.23 -9.81
C PRO A 188 -0.79 17.83 -10.25
N ALA A 189 -1.63 16.80 -10.14
CA ALA A 189 -1.29 15.45 -10.63
C ALA A 189 -1.03 15.44 -12.14
N VAL A 190 -1.94 16.05 -12.92
CA VAL A 190 -1.83 16.12 -14.38
C VAL A 190 -0.71 17.07 -14.79
N VAL A 191 -0.66 18.27 -14.23
CA VAL A 191 0.38 19.27 -14.57
C VAL A 191 1.76 18.70 -14.30
N LEU A 192 2.04 18.24 -13.07
CA LEU A 192 3.36 17.73 -12.71
C LEU A 192 3.68 16.41 -13.42
N GLY A 193 2.68 15.58 -13.71
CA GLY A 193 2.85 14.38 -14.52
C GLY A 193 3.32 14.72 -15.93
N LEU A 194 2.60 15.61 -16.63
CA LEU A 194 2.91 16.00 -18.00
C LEU A 194 4.27 16.68 -18.17
N LEU A 195 4.78 17.32 -17.11
CA LEU A 195 6.12 17.92 -17.13
C LEU A 195 7.24 16.87 -17.29
N GLN A 196 6.98 15.58 -17.01
CA GLN A 196 7.96 14.49 -17.11
C GLN A 196 9.34 14.86 -16.56
N THR A 197 9.34 15.53 -15.42
CA THR A 197 10.54 16.12 -14.84
C THR A 197 11.45 15.05 -14.22
N SER A 198 12.75 15.19 -14.46
CA SER A 198 13.79 14.42 -13.75
C SER A 198 14.02 14.91 -12.32
N ASP A 199 13.40 16.03 -11.94
CA ASP A 199 13.45 16.55 -10.57
C ASP A 199 12.69 15.61 -9.62
N VAL A 200 13.42 14.99 -8.70
CA VAL A 200 12.89 13.98 -7.79
C VAL A 200 11.79 14.56 -6.88
N GLN A 201 11.89 15.83 -6.50
CA GLN A 201 10.93 16.48 -5.61
C GLN A 201 9.59 16.68 -6.32
N LEU A 202 9.63 17.22 -7.53
CA LEU A 202 8.43 17.42 -8.36
C LEU A 202 7.81 16.09 -8.79
N PHE A 203 8.64 15.09 -9.15
CA PHE A 203 8.19 13.75 -9.47
C PHE A 203 7.47 13.09 -8.28
N THR A 204 8.01 13.27 -7.07
CA THR A 204 7.37 12.80 -5.83
C THR A 204 6.07 13.54 -5.54
N ALA A 205 6.03 14.86 -5.72
CA ALA A 205 4.81 15.65 -5.54
C ALA A 205 3.69 15.21 -6.50
N ALA A 206 4.03 14.94 -7.77
CA ALA A 206 3.10 14.34 -8.73
C ALA A 206 2.58 12.98 -8.23
N GLY A 207 3.43 12.20 -7.55
CA GLY A 207 3.10 10.89 -7.01
C GLY A 207 2.08 10.96 -5.89
N LEU A 208 2.29 11.89 -4.96
CA LEU A 208 1.37 12.17 -3.87
C LEU A 208 0.03 12.69 -4.39
N ALA A 209 0.04 13.63 -5.36
CA ALA A 209 -1.17 14.16 -5.96
C ALA A 209 -1.98 13.06 -6.67
N THR A 210 -1.32 12.22 -7.47
CA THR A 210 -1.95 11.10 -8.17
C THR A 210 -2.51 10.06 -7.19
N ALA A 211 -1.80 9.76 -6.11
CA ALA A 211 -2.29 8.87 -5.06
C ALA A 211 -3.59 9.40 -4.42
N VAL A 212 -3.67 10.71 -4.17
CA VAL A 212 -4.90 11.36 -3.67
C VAL A 212 -6.03 11.24 -4.67
N VAL A 213 -5.77 11.49 -5.96
CA VAL A 213 -6.74 11.33 -7.05
C VAL A 213 -7.27 9.89 -7.08
N TYR A 214 -6.40 8.89 -7.06
CA TYR A 214 -6.80 7.48 -7.06
C TYR A 214 -7.64 7.09 -5.86
N VAL A 215 -7.24 7.47 -4.65
CA VAL A 215 -8.02 7.18 -3.43
C VAL A 215 -9.40 7.85 -3.51
N CYS A 216 -9.45 9.13 -3.88
CA CYS A 216 -10.70 9.86 -3.99
C CYS A 216 -11.62 9.30 -5.07
N LEU A 217 -11.07 8.96 -6.24
CA LEU A 217 -11.80 8.32 -7.33
C LEU A 217 -12.44 7.02 -6.87
N PHE A 218 -11.68 6.13 -6.23
CA PHE A 218 -12.23 4.87 -5.72
C PHE A 218 -13.31 5.07 -4.66
N LEU A 219 -13.16 6.07 -3.78
CA LEU A 219 -14.20 6.41 -2.79
C LEU A 219 -15.51 6.89 -3.45
N VAL A 220 -15.43 7.60 -4.58
CA VAL A 220 -16.61 7.99 -5.37
C VAL A 220 -17.17 6.78 -6.13
N LEU A 221 -16.34 6.02 -6.83
CA LEU A 221 -16.76 4.89 -7.66
C LEU A 221 -17.41 3.77 -6.82
N LEU A 222 -16.97 3.56 -5.58
CA LEU A 222 -17.58 2.61 -4.64
C LEU A 222 -18.99 3.00 -4.18
N ARG A 223 -19.47 4.19 -4.54
CA ARG A 223 -20.87 4.63 -4.34
C ARG A 223 -21.70 4.62 -5.62
N SER A 224 -21.09 4.27 -6.74
CA SER A 224 -21.74 4.11 -8.03
C SER A 224 -22.22 2.66 -8.22
N PRO A 225 -22.99 2.33 -9.28
CA PRO A 225 -23.38 0.94 -9.56
C PRO A 225 -22.19 0.00 -9.77
N LEU A 226 -20.98 0.53 -10.02
CA LEU A 226 -19.75 -0.25 -10.15
C LEU A 226 -19.24 -0.85 -8.84
N ARG A 227 -19.83 -0.50 -7.68
CA ARG A 227 -19.39 -0.98 -6.36
C ARG A 227 -19.22 -2.50 -6.30
N GLY A 228 -20.20 -3.26 -6.80
CA GLY A 228 -20.17 -4.72 -6.76
C GLY A 228 -19.01 -5.29 -7.58
N PHE A 229 -18.79 -4.75 -8.77
CA PHE A 229 -17.69 -5.13 -9.66
C PHE A 229 -16.33 -4.81 -9.04
N LEU A 230 -16.13 -3.58 -8.57
CA LEU A 230 -14.86 -3.15 -7.95
C LEU A 230 -14.55 -3.95 -6.68
N TYR A 231 -15.57 -4.28 -5.90
CA TYR A 231 -15.43 -5.15 -4.75
C TYR A 231 -14.96 -6.55 -5.15
N ALA A 232 -15.63 -7.19 -6.12
CA ALA A 232 -15.27 -8.52 -6.59
C ALA A 232 -13.84 -8.56 -7.17
N LEU A 233 -13.42 -7.50 -7.86
CA LEU A 233 -12.12 -7.43 -8.50
C LEU A 233 -10.98 -7.20 -7.49
N PHE A 234 -11.10 -6.21 -6.60
CA PHE A 234 -9.96 -5.78 -5.77
C PHE A 234 -10.01 -6.24 -4.32
N ALA A 235 -11.20 -6.48 -3.75
CA ALA A 235 -11.28 -6.84 -2.34
C ALA A 235 -10.56 -8.16 -2.01
N PRO A 236 -10.62 -9.24 -2.83
CA PRO A 236 -9.88 -10.47 -2.54
C PRO A 236 -8.38 -10.22 -2.37
N LEU A 237 -7.78 -9.48 -3.31
CA LEU A 237 -6.36 -9.11 -3.29
C LEU A 237 -6.01 -8.25 -2.06
N GLY A 238 -6.82 -7.23 -1.78
CA GLY A 238 -6.55 -6.33 -0.65
C GLY A 238 -6.75 -6.95 0.73
N ARG A 239 -7.58 -8.00 0.83
CA ARG A 239 -7.77 -8.82 2.04
C ARG A 239 -6.60 -9.77 2.31
N MET A 240 -5.81 -10.07 1.28
CA MET A 240 -4.64 -10.95 1.32
C MET A 240 -3.35 -10.20 0.94
N ALA A 241 -3.31 -8.88 1.16
CA ALA A 241 -2.25 -8.01 0.66
C ALA A 241 -0.82 -8.40 1.08
N LEU A 242 -0.60 -8.96 2.27
CA LEU A 242 0.74 -9.44 2.68
C LEU A 242 1.08 -10.75 1.97
N THR A 243 0.12 -11.68 1.89
CA THR A 243 0.32 -12.93 1.14
C THR A 243 0.60 -12.63 -0.33
N ASP A 244 -0.21 -11.79 -0.94
CA ASP A 244 -0.13 -11.46 -2.36
C ASP A 244 1.13 -10.62 -2.66
N TYR A 245 1.56 -9.74 -1.76
CA TYR A 245 2.84 -9.03 -1.89
C TYR A 245 4.04 -9.99 -1.89
N LEU A 246 4.14 -10.88 -0.90
CA LEU A 246 5.28 -11.80 -0.78
C LEU A 246 5.28 -12.85 -1.90
N THR A 247 4.10 -13.38 -2.25
CA THR A 247 3.99 -14.36 -3.33
C THR A 247 4.22 -13.73 -4.70
N ALA A 248 3.93 -12.44 -4.88
CA ALA A 248 4.24 -11.75 -6.15
C ALA A 248 5.74 -11.76 -6.44
N THR A 249 6.60 -11.49 -5.44
CA THR A 249 8.06 -11.59 -5.60
C THR A 249 8.47 -13.00 -6.03
N LEU A 250 7.95 -14.03 -5.36
CA LEU A 250 8.23 -15.43 -5.71
C LEU A 250 7.79 -15.77 -7.13
N LEU A 251 6.60 -15.32 -7.54
CA LEU A 251 6.05 -15.57 -8.86
C LEU A 251 6.84 -14.86 -9.96
N VAL A 252 7.26 -13.60 -9.74
CA VAL A 252 8.13 -12.89 -10.69
C VAL A 252 9.46 -13.63 -10.87
N LEU A 253 10.11 -14.04 -9.76
CA LEU A 253 11.37 -14.77 -9.81
C LEU A 253 11.22 -16.14 -10.48
N ALA A 254 10.09 -16.83 -10.26
CA ALA A 254 9.79 -18.12 -10.88
C ALA A 254 9.49 -17.99 -12.39
N LEU A 255 8.85 -16.91 -12.81
CA LEU A 255 8.52 -16.65 -14.23
C LEU A 255 9.71 -16.13 -15.02
N ARG A 256 10.65 -15.41 -14.39
CA ARG A 256 11.86 -14.86 -15.04
C ARG A 256 12.55 -15.82 -16.01
N PRO A 257 12.91 -17.06 -15.64
CA PRO A 257 13.60 -17.98 -16.56
C PRO A 257 12.73 -18.42 -17.74
N LEU A 258 11.40 -18.40 -17.61
CA LEU A 258 10.47 -18.80 -18.68
C LEU A 258 10.28 -17.73 -19.75
N VAL A 259 10.44 -16.46 -19.39
CA VAL A 259 10.32 -15.32 -20.32
C VAL A 259 11.57 -15.21 -21.20
N GLY A 260 12.74 -15.62 -20.69
CA GLY A 260 14.01 -15.49 -21.38
C GLY A 260 14.53 -14.05 -21.45
N GLY A 261 15.75 -13.89 -21.95
CA GLY A 261 16.45 -12.60 -22.02
C GLY A 261 16.85 -12.05 -20.64
N THR A 262 17.49 -10.87 -20.64
CA THR A 262 17.73 -10.11 -19.41
C THR A 262 16.48 -9.31 -19.07
N ALA A 263 16.09 -9.25 -17.80
CA ALA A 263 14.90 -8.53 -17.38
C ALA A 263 14.94 -7.02 -17.70
N GLU A 264 16.13 -6.47 -17.88
CA GLU A 264 16.34 -5.09 -18.31
C GLU A 264 15.92 -4.87 -19.77
N SER A 265 16.05 -5.90 -20.62
CA SER A 265 15.65 -5.85 -22.04
C SER A 265 14.15 -6.07 -22.28
N TRP A 266 13.37 -6.42 -21.24
CA TRP A 266 11.95 -6.68 -21.41
C TRP A 266 11.21 -5.44 -21.91
N SER A 267 10.33 -5.61 -22.90
CA SER A 267 9.46 -4.54 -23.35
C SER A 267 8.42 -4.20 -22.28
N THR A 268 7.84 -3.00 -22.35
CA THR A 268 6.72 -2.60 -21.49
C THR A 268 5.56 -3.59 -21.56
N GLY A 269 5.26 -4.10 -22.76
CA GLY A 269 4.21 -5.09 -22.98
C GLY A 269 4.50 -6.42 -22.28
N THR A 270 5.76 -6.86 -22.26
CA THR A 270 6.20 -8.05 -21.54
C THR A 270 6.01 -7.88 -20.03
N VAL A 271 6.43 -6.74 -19.48
CA VAL A 271 6.26 -6.41 -18.05
C VAL A 271 4.77 -6.41 -17.65
N LEU A 272 3.93 -5.77 -18.46
CA LEU A 272 2.48 -5.74 -18.25
C LEU A 272 1.86 -7.14 -18.37
N GLY A 273 2.30 -7.95 -19.34
CA GLY A 273 1.83 -9.33 -19.52
C GLY A 273 2.15 -10.22 -18.31
N ILE A 274 3.37 -10.12 -17.78
CA ILE A 274 3.79 -10.84 -16.57
C ILE A 274 2.95 -10.38 -15.37
N ALA A 275 2.82 -9.06 -15.16
CA ALA A 275 2.02 -8.52 -14.06
C ALA A 275 0.57 -8.98 -14.14
N ALA A 276 -0.05 -8.92 -15.33
CA ALA A 276 -1.42 -9.37 -15.55
C ALA A 276 -1.60 -10.87 -15.30
N ALA A 277 -0.66 -11.70 -15.75
CA ALA A 277 -0.69 -13.15 -15.50
C ALA A 277 -0.60 -13.47 -14.00
N ILE A 278 0.33 -12.83 -13.29
CA ILE A 278 0.48 -12.99 -11.84
C ILE A 278 -0.79 -12.52 -11.12
N LEU A 279 -1.31 -11.33 -11.46
CA LEU A 279 -2.53 -10.80 -10.84
C LEU A 279 -3.75 -11.68 -11.11
N ALA A 280 -3.89 -12.27 -12.30
CA ALA A 280 -4.97 -13.18 -12.60
C ALA A 280 -4.91 -14.44 -11.73
N VAL A 281 -3.72 -15.05 -11.62
CA VAL A 281 -3.49 -16.23 -10.77
C VAL A 281 -3.75 -15.90 -9.30
N GLN A 282 -3.18 -14.80 -8.81
CA GLN A 282 -3.39 -14.35 -7.42
C GLN A 282 -4.85 -14.00 -7.15
N TRP A 283 -5.55 -13.37 -8.09
CA TRP A 283 -6.96 -13.04 -7.92
C TRP A 283 -7.84 -14.30 -7.81
N VAL A 284 -7.61 -15.29 -8.69
CA VAL A 284 -8.31 -16.59 -8.61
C VAL A 284 -8.02 -17.27 -7.29
N TRP A 285 -6.73 -17.37 -6.93
CA TRP A 285 -6.30 -17.98 -5.68
C TRP A 285 -6.91 -17.30 -4.45
N SER A 286 -6.78 -15.98 -4.34
CA SER A 286 -7.28 -15.20 -3.21
C SER A 286 -8.81 -15.26 -3.11
N THR A 287 -9.51 -15.28 -4.25
CA THR A 287 -10.98 -15.46 -4.27
C THR A 287 -11.39 -16.84 -3.77
N LEU A 288 -10.76 -17.92 -4.27
CA LEU A 288 -11.07 -19.29 -3.85
C LEU A 288 -10.68 -19.53 -2.39
N TRP A 289 -9.52 -19.05 -1.96
CA TRP A 289 -9.03 -19.15 -0.59
C TRP A 289 -10.00 -18.47 0.39
N LEU A 290 -10.45 -17.26 0.08
CA LEU A 290 -11.35 -16.50 0.94
C LEU A 290 -12.78 -17.04 1.03
N ARG A 291 -13.16 -17.99 0.15
CA ARG A 291 -14.40 -18.78 0.32
C ARG A 291 -14.28 -19.76 1.48
N ARG A 292 -13.08 -20.28 1.75
CA ARG A 292 -12.84 -21.30 2.79
C ARG A 292 -12.27 -20.72 4.08
N PHE A 293 -11.46 -19.66 3.99
CA PHE A 293 -10.72 -19.06 5.09
C PHE A 293 -11.01 -17.55 5.22
N ARG A 294 -10.91 -17.00 6.43
CA ARG A 294 -11.29 -15.57 6.68
C ARG A 294 -10.19 -14.56 6.29
N GLN A 295 -8.95 -15.02 6.16
CA GLN A 295 -7.75 -14.23 5.90
C GLN A 295 -6.72 -15.06 5.13
N GLY A 296 -5.73 -14.41 4.52
CA GLY A 296 -4.62 -15.10 3.86
C GLY A 296 -3.68 -15.82 4.83
N PRO A 297 -2.87 -16.76 4.33
CA PRO A 297 -1.97 -17.59 5.13
C PRO A 297 -0.91 -16.74 5.87
N VAL A 298 -0.29 -15.77 5.20
CA VAL A 298 0.73 -14.90 5.83
C VAL A 298 0.08 -13.99 6.86
N GLU A 299 -1.10 -13.44 6.58
CA GLU A 299 -1.86 -12.61 7.52
C GLU A 299 -2.21 -13.39 8.79
N TYR A 300 -2.54 -14.69 8.66
CA TYR A 300 -2.80 -15.55 9.80
C TYR A 300 -1.56 -15.73 10.67
N VAL A 301 -0.41 -16.07 10.08
CA VAL A 301 0.86 -16.22 10.81
C VAL A 301 1.25 -14.89 11.49
N TRP A 302 1.13 -13.78 10.77
CA TRP A 302 1.39 -12.45 11.30
C TRP A 302 0.47 -12.09 12.49
N ARG A 303 -0.81 -12.47 12.41
CA ARG A 303 -1.77 -12.30 13.52
C ARG A 303 -1.38 -13.14 14.73
N LEU A 304 -0.95 -14.38 14.55
CA LEU A 304 -0.49 -15.24 15.65
C LEU A 304 0.71 -14.64 16.39
N ALA A 305 1.66 -14.07 15.65
CA ALA A 305 2.80 -13.37 16.24
C ALA A 305 2.38 -12.10 17.01
N THR A 306 1.34 -11.41 16.52
CA THR A 306 0.79 -10.20 17.15
C THR A 306 0.03 -10.51 18.45
N TYR A 307 -0.72 -11.62 18.48
CA TYR A 307 -1.53 -12.06 19.62
C TYR A 307 -1.14 -13.49 20.06
N PRO A 308 -0.04 -13.66 20.83
CA PRO A 308 0.31 -14.96 21.39
C PRO A 308 -0.81 -15.45 22.32
N LYS A 309 -1.13 -16.75 22.25
CA LYS A 309 -2.32 -17.48 22.76
C LYS A 309 -2.79 -17.28 24.23
N ARG A 310 -2.40 -16.25 24.97
CA ARG A 310 -2.86 -15.98 26.35
C ARG A 310 -4.22 -15.28 26.47
N THR A 311 -4.87 -14.88 25.37
CA THR A 311 -6.20 -14.22 25.39
C THR A 311 -7.33 -15.09 24.86
N ARG A 312 -7.19 -16.43 24.89
CA ARG A 312 -8.18 -17.39 24.35
C ARG A 312 -8.94 -18.16 25.42
N ARG A 313 -9.23 -17.53 26.57
CA ARG A 313 -10.08 -18.11 27.62
C ARG A 313 -11.31 -17.22 27.79
N GLY A 314 -12.35 -17.44 26.97
CA GLY A 314 -13.64 -16.78 27.21
C GLY A 314 -14.64 -16.68 26.05
N GLU A 315 -14.33 -17.08 24.81
CA GLU A 315 -15.25 -16.85 23.66
C GLU A 315 -15.70 -18.11 22.90
N ASP A 316 -15.38 -19.31 23.39
CA ASP A 316 -15.90 -20.57 22.81
C ASP A 316 -17.14 -21.12 23.56
N GLN A 317 -17.89 -20.25 24.25
CA GLN A 317 -19.22 -20.57 24.75
C GLN A 317 -20.17 -19.38 24.52
N VAL A 318 -20.95 -19.51 23.44
CA VAL A 318 -22.32 -19.03 23.14
C VAL A 318 -22.42 -18.64 21.67
#